data_AF-A0A1W9V6H7-F1
#
_entry.id   AF-A0A1W9V6H7-F1
#
_cell.length_a   1.000
_cell.length_b   1.000
_cell.length_c   1.000
_cell.angle_alpha   90.00
_cell.angle_beta   90.00
_cell.angle_gamma   90.00
#
_symmetry.space_group_name_H-M   'P 1'
#
loop_
_entity.id
_entity.type
_entity.pdbx_description
1 polymer ?
#
loop_
_entity_poly.entity_id
_entity_poly.type
_entity_poly.pdbx_seq_one_letter_code
_entity_poly.pdbx_strand_id
1 'polypeptide(L)'
;MLLSLSGHGRQGVSVKKEGLTSWYAAPSLCRDPHPLVIHQLQKDGQHICTEEPLLDKATLKDKPVIFLDRDGVINTLHAYTTGPEEMILIPGAAQAVKLLKEAGYAVMVNTNQSCIGLGYVPESVVQLNHEYMCYLMAKEADDLNAQPDAIFYSIGAGSKAIHSSLEDMSQTKPSPSLLYKAFSIFGLQKEDSWMIGDRKGDLQCGKNGGLRPLLVLTGRGNETADEIKRERFTGLIIKRDLLSAAEFIINNNKSRW
;
A
#
# COMPACT_ATOMS: atom_id res chain seq x y z
N MET A 1 -11.48 -4.15 24.78
CA MET A 1 -12.07 -5.42 24.33
C MET A 1 -12.47 -5.20 22.89
N LEU A 2 -11.82 -5.85 21.92
CA LEU A 2 -12.07 -5.57 20.51
C LEU A 2 -13.35 -6.29 20.06
N LEU A 3 -14.29 -5.52 19.53
CA LEU A 3 -15.22 -6.05 18.57
C LEU A 3 -14.43 -6.38 17.31
N SER A 4 -14.42 -7.67 16.96
CA SER A 4 -13.89 -8.20 15.71
C SER A 4 -14.37 -7.34 14.54
N LEU A 5 -13.52 -6.43 14.08
CA LEU A 5 -13.73 -5.76 12.80
C LEU A 5 -13.29 -6.67 11.64
N SER A 6 -12.59 -7.78 11.90
CA SER A 6 -12.39 -8.81 10.89
C SER A 6 -13.69 -9.60 10.70
N GLY A 7 -14.25 -9.55 9.49
CA GLY A 7 -15.42 -10.32 9.07
C GLY A 7 -15.11 -11.82 8.93
N HIS A 8 -14.61 -12.46 9.98
CA HIS A 8 -14.39 -13.90 10.00
C HIS A 8 -15.58 -14.58 10.68
N GLY A 9 -16.70 -14.64 9.97
CA GLY A 9 -17.89 -15.39 10.36
C GLY A 9 -18.11 -16.61 9.47
N ARG A 10 -17.31 -17.68 9.65
CA ARG A 10 -17.77 -19.03 9.26
C ARG A 10 -18.59 -19.61 10.43
N GLN A 11 -19.63 -20.40 10.14
CA GLN A 11 -20.37 -21.11 11.17
C GLN A 11 -19.40 -21.92 12.06
N GLY A 12 -19.41 -21.66 13.37
CA GLY A 12 -18.64 -22.41 14.38
C GLY A 12 -17.49 -21.68 15.11
N VAL A 13 -17.26 -20.37 14.90
CA VAL A 13 -16.16 -19.62 15.57
C VAL A 13 -16.69 -18.71 16.68
N SER A 14 -16.02 -18.69 17.84
CA SER A 14 -16.23 -17.69 18.89
C SER A 14 -14.98 -16.82 19.07
N VAL A 15 -15.16 -15.49 19.14
CA VAL A 15 -14.09 -14.49 19.18
C VAL A 15 -14.05 -13.84 20.57
N LYS A 16 -12.85 -13.64 21.12
CA LYS A 16 -12.58 -12.83 22.32
C LYS A 16 -11.30 -12.00 22.13
N LYS A 17 -11.32 -10.73 22.54
CA LYS A 17 -10.13 -9.85 22.61
C LYS A 17 -10.19 -8.90 23.81
N GLU A 18 -9.08 -8.72 24.53
CA GLU A 18 -8.91 -7.77 25.66
C GLU A 18 -7.96 -6.62 25.30
N GLY A 19 -8.16 -5.42 25.87
CA GLY A 19 -7.29 -4.22 25.69
C GLY A 19 -7.84 -3.08 24.80
N LEU A 20 -7.16 -1.91 24.85
CA LEU A 20 -7.43 -0.63 24.14
C LEU A 20 -6.17 -0.20 23.35
N THR A 21 -6.34 0.25 22.10
CA THR A 21 -5.26 0.85 21.29
C THR A 21 -5.69 2.24 20.82
N SER A 22 -4.85 3.25 21.03
CA SER A 22 -4.97 4.58 20.42
C SER A 22 -3.79 4.75 19.47
N TRP A 23 -4.01 5.24 18.25
CA TRP A 23 -2.94 5.51 17.29
C TRP A 23 -3.24 6.76 16.46
N TYR A 24 -2.17 7.40 16.00
CA TYR A 24 -2.20 8.64 15.23
C TYR A 24 -1.89 8.30 13.78
N ALA A 25 -2.74 8.67 12.83
CA ALA A 25 -2.47 8.47 11.42
C ALA A 25 -2.46 9.83 10.72
N ALA A 26 -1.35 10.19 10.07
CA ALA A 26 -1.47 11.17 9.00
C ALA A 26 -2.22 10.44 7.87
N PRO A 27 -3.36 10.94 7.39
CA PRO A 27 -3.99 10.29 6.26
C PRO A 27 -3.06 10.42 5.06
N SER A 28 -3.12 9.40 4.23
CA SER A 28 -2.82 9.52 2.80
C SER A 28 -3.33 10.86 2.26
N LEU A 29 -2.54 11.55 1.42
CA LEU A 29 -2.76 12.89 0.87
C LEU A 29 -4.01 13.01 -0.05
N CYS A 30 -5.16 12.48 0.37
CA CYS A 30 -6.36 12.29 -0.45
C CYS A 30 -7.45 13.34 -0.19
N ARG A 31 -7.28 14.22 0.80
CA ARG A 31 -8.23 15.30 1.12
C ARG A 31 -7.47 16.57 1.43
N ASP A 32 -7.73 17.64 0.70
CA ASP A 32 -7.18 18.99 0.96
C ASP A 32 -8.19 19.80 1.82
N PRO A 33 -7.77 20.53 2.88
CA PRO A 33 -6.43 20.59 3.45
C PRO A 33 -6.08 19.25 4.11
N HIS A 34 -4.92 18.68 3.76
CA HIS A 34 -4.42 17.39 4.26
C HIS A 34 -4.52 17.35 5.79
N PRO A 35 -5.54 16.75 6.42
CA PRO A 35 -5.72 16.90 7.85
C PRO A 35 -5.03 15.72 8.53
N LEU A 36 -4.21 15.88 9.55
CA LEU A 36 -3.86 14.78 10.46
C LEU A 36 -5.16 14.23 11.06
N VAL A 37 -5.42 12.92 10.94
CA VAL A 37 -6.64 12.28 11.46
C VAL A 37 -6.28 11.45 12.68
N ILE A 38 -6.85 11.81 13.82
CA ILE A 38 -6.58 11.16 15.10
C ILE A 38 -7.76 10.23 15.41
N HIS A 39 -7.45 8.94 15.60
CA HIS A 39 -8.43 7.91 15.92
C HIS A 39 -8.34 7.57 17.41
N GLN A 40 -9.40 7.88 18.15
CA GLN A 40 -9.51 7.52 19.55
C GLN A 40 -10.66 6.52 19.73
N LEU A 41 -10.34 5.33 20.20
CA LEU A 41 -11.34 4.37 20.66
C LEU A 41 -11.53 4.56 22.17
N GLN A 42 -12.72 4.97 22.60
CA GLN A 42 -13.05 5.13 24.01
C GLN A 42 -13.43 3.80 24.68
N LYS A 43 -13.43 3.78 26.01
CA LYS A 43 -13.73 2.60 26.84
C LYS A 43 -15.15 2.05 26.63
N ASP A 44 -16.08 2.89 26.20
CA ASP A 44 -17.47 2.56 25.93
C ASP A 44 -17.71 2.10 24.48
N GLY A 45 -16.65 2.02 23.66
CA GLY A 45 -16.73 1.62 22.26
C GLY A 45 -16.99 2.78 21.30
N GLN A 46 -17.05 4.03 21.77
CA GLN A 46 -17.15 5.18 20.89
C GLN A 46 -15.84 5.37 20.12
N HIS A 47 -15.92 5.41 18.79
CA HIS A 47 -14.82 5.84 17.92
C HIS A 47 -14.95 7.33 17.66
N ILE A 48 -13.96 8.09 18.12
CA ILE A 48 -13.83 9.52 17.87
C ILE A 48 -12.75 9.72 16.81
N CYS A 49 -13.12 10.48 15.80
CA CYS A 49 -12.25 10.95 14.75
C CYS A 49 -12.11 12.47 14.89
N THR A 50 -10.89 12.97 15.05
CA THR A 50 -10.61 14.41 15.04
C THR A 50 -9.62 14.75 13.93
N GLU A 51 -9.92 15.81 13.19
CA GLU A 51 -9.09 16.33 12.09
C GLU A 51 -8.28 17.54 12.59
N GLU A 52 -6.96 17.53 12.40
CA GLU A 52 -6.09 18.70 12.58
C GLU A 52 -5.47 19.09 11.23
N PRO A 53 -5.42 20.37 10.84
CA PRO A 53 -4.85 20.77 9.55
C PRO A 53 -3.34 20.50 9.48
N LEU A 54 -2.84 19.78 8.46
CA LEU A 54 -1.41 19.77 8.10
C LEU A 54 -1.10 20.90 7.11
N LEU A 55 0.13 21.43 7.23
CA LEU A 55 0.70 22.55 6.46
C LEU A 55 0.66 22.37 4.92
N ASP A 56 0.63 23.50 4.21
CA ASP A 56 0.49 23.75 2.75
C ASP A 56 1.46 23.05 1.74
N LYS A 57 2.01 21.84 1.95
CA LYS A 57 2.96 21.22 0.98
C LYS A 57 2.60 19.77 0.62
N ALA A 58 2.82 19.25 -0.60
CA ALA A 58 3.49 19.76 -1.81
C ALA A 58 2.71 19.35 -3.07
N THR A 59 2.64 20.21 -4.08
CA THR A 59 2.24 19.79 -5.44
C THR A 59 3.22 18.74 -5.95
N LEU A 60 2.72 17.53 -6.21
CA LEU A 60 3.49 16.41 -6.77
C LEU A 60 3.70 16.50 -8.28
N LYS A 61 3.24 17.60 -8.89
CA LYS A 61 3.29 17.85 -10.31
C LYS A 61 4.70 17.66 -10.88
N ASP A 62 4.78 17.01 -12.03
CA ASP A 62 6.00 16.73 -12.79
C ASP A 62 7.04 15.84 -12.07
N LYS A 63 6.72 15.31 -10.87
CA LYS A 63 7.59 14.33 -10.19
C LYS A 63 7.49 12.96 -10.84
N PRO A 64 8.60 12.21 -10.97
CA PRO A 64 8.53 10.79 -11.25
C PRO A 64 7.92 10.06 -10.04
N VAL A 65 7.29 8.91 -10.27
CA VAL A 65 6.55 8.20 -9.23
C VAL A 65 7.02 6.75 -9.04
N ILE A 66 7.08 6.33 -7.79
CA ILE A 66 7.24 4.93 -7.41
C ILE A 66 5.89 4.43 -6.89
N PHE A 67 5.29 3.48 -7.60
CA PHE A 67 4.15 2.73 -7.08
C PHE A 67 4.63 1.48 -6.34
N LEU A 68 4.08 1.25 -5.17
CA LEU A 68 4.39 0.11 -4.31
C LEU A 68 3.14 -0.76 -4.16
N ASP A 69 3.27 -2.09 -4.24
CA ASP A 69 2.29 -2.94 -3.58
C ASP A 69 2.39 -2.79 -2.04
N ARG A 70 1.36 -3.24 -1.33
CA ARG A 70 1.27 -3.15 0.12
C ARG A 70 1.72 -4.46 0.77
N ASP A 71 0.93 -5.51 0.58
CA ASP A 71 1.13 -6.81 1.19
C ASP A 71 2.25 -7.58 0.49
N GLY A 72 3.33 -7.90 1.21
CA GLY A 72 4.53 -8.53 0.67
C GLY A 72 5.63 -7.56 0.26
N VAL A 73 5.38 -6.24 0.30
CA VAL A 73 6.34 -5.20 -0.07
C VAL A 73 6.58 -4.21 1.07
N ILE A 74 5.51 -3.60 1.61
CA ILE A 74 5.58 -2.69 2.76
C ILE A 74 5.36 -3.47 4.06
N ASN A 75 4.31 -4.29 4.11
CA ASN A 75 3.98 -5.14 5.26
C ASN A 75 4.00 -6.62 4.90
N THR A 76 4.07 -7.49 5.90
CA THR A 76 3.94 -8.94 5.70
C THR A 76 2.54 -9.31 5.19
N LEU A 77 2.42 -10.46 4.53
CA LEU A 77 1.13 -10.94 4.03
C LEU A 77 0.13 -11.13 5.20
N HIS A 78 -1.16 -10.97 4.91
CA HIS A 78 -2.30 -11.33 5.79
C HIS A 78 -2.73 -10.31 6.86
N ALA A 79 -2.36 -9.03 6.74
CA ALA A 79 -2.81 -8.00 7.70
C ALA A 79 -4.35 -7.89 7.86
N TYR A 80 -5.14 -8.29 6.84
CA TYR A 80 -6.61 -8.28 6.94
C TYR A 80 -7.21 -9.49 7.67
N THR A 81 -6.45 -10.58 7.88
CA THR A 81 -6.96 -11.76 8.61
C THR A 81 -6.69 -11.70 10.11
N THR A 82 -5.68 -10.94 10.52
CA THR A 82 -5.17 -10.90 11.90
C THR A 82 -5.53 -9.62 12.65
N GLY A 83 -6.01 -8.59 11.96
CA GLY A 83 -6.31 -7.27 12.53
C GLY A 83 -5.14 -6.29 12.41
N PRO A 84 -5.39 -4.97 12.54
CA PRO A 84 -4.36 -3.95 12.34
C PRO A 84 -3.19 -4.13 13.29
N GLU A 85 -3.41 -4.45 14.57
CA GLU A 85 -2.35 -4.60 15.56
C GLU A 85 -1.31 -5.69 15.24
N GLU A 86 -1.67 -6.67 14.42
CA GLU A 86 -0.79 -7.76 13.97
C GLU A 86 -0.08 -7.42 12.65
N MET A 87 -0.25 -6.20 12.13
CA MET A 87 0.50 -5.73 10.97
C MET A 87 1.97 -5.56 11.33
N ILE A 88 2.83 -6.24 10.57
CA ILE A 88 4.28 -6.16 10.72
C ILE A 88 4.84 -5.54 9.45
N LEU A 89 5.57 -4.43 9.61
CA LEU A 89 6.33 -3.84 8.51
C LEU A 89 7.47 -4.78 8.10
N ILE A 90 7.72 -4.87 6.80
CA ILE A 90 8.92 -5.49 6.29
C ILE A 90 10.11 -4.61 6.70
N PRO A 91 11.19 -5.18 7.25
CA PRO A 91 12.33 -4.38 7.73
C PRO A 91 12.86 -3.41 6.66
N GLY A 92 12.97 -2.14 7.04
CA GLY A 92 13.48 -1.07 6.17
C GLY A 92 12.44 -0.49 5.19
N ALA A 93 11.18 -0.94 5.21
CA ALA A 93 10.14 -0.40 4.33
C ALA A 93 9.89 1.11 4.55
N ALA A 94 9.82 1.55 5.82
CA ALA A 94 9.66 2.96 6.16
C ALA A 94 10.84 3.82 5.70
N GLN A 95 12.06 3.34 5.96
CA GLN A 95 13.30 3.99 5.52
C GLN A 95 13.35 4.09 3.98
N ALA A 96 12.94 3.04 3.26
CA ALA A 96 12.94 3.04 1.80
C ALA A 96 12.02 4.12 1.22
N VAL A 97 10.80 4.25 1.76
CA VAL A 97 9.84 5.30 1.33
C VAL A 97 10.40 6.69 1.59
N LYS A 98 10.97 6.91 2.78
CA LYS A 98 11.64 8.18 3.10
C LYS A 98 12.75 8.51 2.10
N LEU A 99 13.66 7.58 1.83
CA LEU A 99 14.77 7.78 0.88
C LEU A 99 14.30 8.07 -0.55
N LEU A 100 13.24 7.40 -1.01
CA LEU A 100 12.66 7.67 -2.33
C LEU A 100 12.08 9.08 -2.41
N LYS A 101 11.35 9.51 -1.38
CA LYS A 101 10.78 10.87 -1.32
C LYS A 101 11.87 11.94 -1.24
N GLU A 102 12.91 11.73 -0.44
CA GLU A 102 14.09 12.60 -0.38
C GLU A 102 14.83 12.68 -1.72
N ALA A 103 14.82 11.60 -2.50
CA ALA A 103 15.37 11.57 -3.86
C ALA A 103 14.47 12.23 -4.92
N GLY A 104 13.34 12.84 -4.53
CA GLY A 104 12.48 13.61 -5.41
C GLY A 104 11.33 12.84 -6.06
N TYR A 105 11.13 11.57 -5.69
CA TYR A 105 9.99 10.79 -6.16
C TYR A 105 8.71 11.15 -5.40
N ALA A 106 7.58 11.06 -6.08
CA ALA A 106 6.32 10.75 -5.42
C ALA A 106 6.27 9.26 -5.11
N VAL A 107 5.76 8.87 -3.94
CA VAL A 107 5.62 7.47 -3.55
C VAL A 107 4.15 7.14 -3.32
N MET A 108 3.61 6.23 -4.12
CA MET A 108 2.20 5.87 -4.11
C MET A 108 2.05 4.38 -3.76
N VAL A 109 1.01 4.02 -3.03
CA VAL A 109 0.61 2.61 -2.88
C VAL A 109 -0.46 2.28 -3.93
N ASN A 110 -0.31 1.13 -4.60
CA ASN A 110 -1.31 0.54 -5.49
C ASN A 110 -1.53 -0.93 -5.10
N THR A 111 -2.61 -1.21 -4.36
CA THR A 111 -2.86 -2.53 -3.76
C THR A 111 -4.21 -3.13 -4.13
N ASN A 112 -4.25 -4.46 -4.31
CA ASN A 112 -5.51 -5.18 -4.53
C ASN A 112 -6.07 -5.64 -3.17
N GLN A 113 -7.23 -5.14 -2.75
CA GLN A 113 -7.91 -5.49 -1.50
C GLN A 113 -9.19 -6.28 -1.79
N SER A 114 -9.06 -7.39 -2.52
CA SER A 114 -10.17 -8.28 -2.87
C SER A 114 -10.85 -8.91 -1.66
N CYS A 115 -10.25 -8.84 -0.47
CA CYS A 115 -10.88 -9.24 0.79
C CYS A 115 -12.22 -8.52 1.04
N ILE A 116 -12.38 -7.29 0.55
CA ILE A 116 -13.67 -6.57 0.57
C ILE A 116 -14.66 -7.23 -0.36
N GLY A 117 -14.30 -7.41 -1.64
CA GLY A 117 -15.15 -8.05 -2.64
C GLY A 117 -15.55 -9.48 -2.29
N LEU A 118 -14.67 -10.20 -1.60
CA LEU A 118 -14.88 -11.56 -1.08
C LEU A 118 -15.68 -11.59 0.24
N GLY A 119 -16.01 -10.44 0.82
CA GLY A 119 -16.78 -10.33 2.06
C GLY A 119 -16.02 -10.73 3.33
N TYR A 120 -14.70 -10.80 3.30
CA TYR A 120 -13.88 -11.16 4.46
C TYR A 120 -13.78 -10.03 5.48
N VAL A 121 -13.82 -8.78 5.02
CA VAL A 121 -13.80 -7.60 5.89
C VAL A 121 -14.60 -6.46 5.24
N PRO A 122 -15.25 -5.59 6.01
CA PRO A 122 -15.78 -4.34 5.48
C PRO A 122 -14.64 -3.41 5.04
N GLU A 123 -14.94 -2.48 4.13
CA GLU A 123 -13.97 -1.51 3.62
C GLU A 123 -13.34 -0.64 4.71
N SER A 124 -14.10 -0.30 5.76
CA SER A 124 -13.60 0.46 6.91
C SER A 124 -12.41 -0.20 7.61
N VAL A 125 -12.31 -1.54 7.60
CA VAL A 125 -11.15 -2.25 8.16
C VAL A 125 -9.90 -2.05 7.32
N VAL A 126 -10.07 -2.08 6.00
CA VAL A 126 -8.96 -1.86 5.08
C VAL A 126 -8.44 -0.42 5.22
N GLN A 127 -9.33 0.54 5.41
CA GLN A 127 -8.97 1.93 5.71
C GLN A 127 -8.18 2.05 7.02
N LEU A 128 -8.68 1.44 8.11
CA LEU A 128 -7.95 1.40 9.39
C LEU A 128 -6.58 0.73 9.26
N ASN A 129 -6.46 -0.34 8.46
CA ASN A 129 -5.18 -0.99 8.19
C ASN A 129 -4.21 -0.07 7.44
N HIS A 130 -4.69 0.73 6.47
CA HIS A 130 -3.85 1.72 5.77
C HIS A 130 -3.35 2.81 6.73
N GLU A 131 -4.23 3.33 7.57
CA GLU A 131 -3.88 4.33 8.59
C GLU A 131 -2.86 3.78 9.59
N TYR A 132 -3.06 2.55 10.07
CA TYR A 132 -2.15 1.91 11.00
C TYR A 132 -0.78 1.60 10.36
N MET A 133 -0.77 1.18 9.08
CA MET A 133 0.48 1.02 8.32
C MET A 133 1.27 2.34 8.28
N CYS A 134 0.61 3.44 7.91
CA CYS A 134 1.20 4.76 7.86
C CYS A 134 1.76 5.21 9.23
N TYR A 135 0.99 4.98 10.31
CA TYR A 135 1.44 5.22 11.68
C TYR A 135 2.73 4.43 12.02
N LEU A 136 2.74 3.13 11.75
CA LEU A 136 3.91 2.29 12.01
C LEU A 136 5.13 2.78 11.23
N MET A 137 4.96 3.17 9.97
CA MET A 137 6.07 3.65 9.14
C MET A 137 6.67 4.94 9.68
N ALA A 138 5.82 5.90 10.03
CA ALA A 138 6.28 7.16 10.61
C ALA A 138 6.96 6.96 11.96
N LYS A 139 6.41 6.07 12.79
CA LYS A 139 6.98 5.74 14.09
C LYS A 139 8.33 5.03 13.97
N GLU A 140 8.47 4.06 13.07
CA GLU A 140 9.72 3.32 12.85
C GLU A 140 10.83 4.24 12.33
N ALA A 141 10.50 5.19 11.46
CA ALA A 141 11.46 6.13 10.88
C ALA A 141 11.67 7.42 11.70
N ASP A 142 10.90 7.63 12.77
CA ASP A 142 10.79 8.89 13.50
C ASP A 142 10.57 10.11 12.56
N ASP A 143 9.74 9.92 11.54
CA ASP A 143 9.54 10.90 10.47
C ASP A 143 8.21 10.69 9.73
N LEU A 144 7.35 11.71 9.73
CA LEU A 144 6.08 11.68 9.02
C LEU A 144 6.24 11.50 7.50
N ASN A 145 7.39 11.90 6.92
CA ASN A 145 7.68 11.72 5.50
C ASN A 145 7.99 10.27 5.11
N ALA A 146 8.15 9.34 6.07
CA ALA A 146 8.32 7.92 5.78
C ALA A 146 7.03 7.23 5.30
N GLN A 147 5.93 7.97 5.18
CA GLN A 147 4.64 7.49 4.68
C GLN A 147 4.49 7.70 3.17
N PRO A 148 3.71 6.85 2.48
CA PRO A 148 3.35 7.09 1.09
C PRO A 148 2.55 8.39 0.95
N ASP A 149 2.70 9.03 -0.20
CA ASP A 149 1.97 10.24 -0.56
C ASP A 149 0.48 9.93 -0.74
N ALA A 150 0.12 8.87 -1.47
CA ALA A 150 -1.27 8.43 -1.51
C ALA A 150 -1.40 6.90 -1.62
N ILE A 151 -2.59 6.41 -1.27
CA ILE A 151 -2.92 4.98 -1.32
C ILE A 151 -4.11 4.79 -2.26
N PHE A 152 -3.87 4.05 -3.33
CA PHE A 152 -4.90 3.58 -4.26
C PHE A 152 -5.12 2.08 -4.05
N TYR A 153 -6.37 1.66 -3.98
CA TYR A 153 -6.69 0.25 -3.85
C TYR A 153 -7.92 -0.16 -4.68
N SER A 154 -7.90 -1.40 -5.16
CA SER A 154 -9.06 -2.03 -5.79
C SER A 154 -9.78 -2.94 -4.80
N ILE A 155 -11.10 -3.10 -4.97
CA ILE A 155 -11.92 -3.95 -4.09
C ILE A 155 -12.56 -5.16 -4.81
N GLY A 156 -12.40 -5.21 -6.14
CA GLY A 156 -13.02 -6.22 -6.99
C GLY A 156 -12.61 -7.65 -6.65
N ALA A 157 -13.58 -8.57 -6.74
CA ALA A 157 -13.36 -10.01 -6.53
C ALA A 157 -13.83 -10.89 -7.71
N GLY A 158 -14.27 -10.29 -8.83
CA GLY A 158 -14.74 -11.03 -10.00
C GLY A 158 -15.90 -11.96 -9.66
N SER A 159 -15.97 -13.12 -10.31
CA SER A 159 -17.04 -14.12 -10.09
C SER A 159 -17.11 -14.72 -8.69
N LYS A 160 -16.15 -14.41 -7.82
CA LYS A 160 -16.14 -14.83 -6.40
C LYS A 160 -16.72 -13.77 -5.47
N ALA A 161 -17.14 -12.63 -6.00
CA ALA A 161 -17.67 -11.54 -5.21
C ALA A 161 -18.94 -11.94 -4.44
N ILE A 162 -19.09 -11.41 -3.22
CA ILE A 162 -20.30 -11.64 -2.41
C ILE A 162 -21.52 -10.86 -2.91
N HIS A 163 -21.30 -9.88 -3.79
CA HIS A 163 -22.34 -9.06 -4.40
C HIS A 163 -21.91 -8.62 -5.80
N SER A 164 -22.85 -8.49 -6.73
CA SER A 164 -22.58 -8.14 -8.13
C SER A 164 -21.88 -6.80 -8.31
N SER A 165 -22.14 -5.85 -7.41
CA SER A 165 -21.44 -4.55 -7.38
C SER A 165 -19.95 -4.64 -7.06
N LEU A 166 -19.45 -5.80 -6.61
CA LEU A 166 -18.06 -6.06 -6.26
C LEU A 166 -17.37 -7.00 -7.27
N GLU A 167 -18.03 -7.35 -8.38
CA GLU A 167 -17.46 -8.16 -9.46
C GLU A 167 -16.49 -7.38 -10.34
N ASP A 168 -16.56 -6.05 -10.34
CA ASP A 168 -15.74 -5.21 -11.22
C ASP A 168 -14.24 -5.35 -10.89
N MET A 169 -13.48 -5.81 -11.89
CA MET A 169 -12.03 -5.99 -11.82
C MET A 169 -11.27 -4.98 -12.67
N SER A 170 -11.96 -3.98 -13.23
CA SER A 170 -11.38 -2.96 -14.15
C SER A 170 -10.22 -2.18 -13.53
N GLN A 171 -10.17 -2.08 -12.20
CA GLN A 171 -9.13 -1.41 -11.43
C GLN A 171 -8.15 -2.38 -10.75
N THR A 172 -8.43 -3.68 -10.80
CA THR A 172 -7.62 -4.70 -10.13
C THR A 172 -6.38 -5.03 -10.96
N LYS A 173 -5.19 -4.99 -10.34
CA LYS A 173 -3.93 -5.40 -10.99
C LYS A 173 -4.11 -6.80 -11.60
N PRO A 174 -3.73 -7.04 -12.87
CA PRO A 174 -2.72 -6.30 -13.65
C PRO A 174 -3.22 -5.06 -14.43
N SER A 175 -4.45 -4.60 -14.19
CA SER A 175 -4.93 -3.35 -14.77
C SER A 175 -4.12 -2.13 -14.30
N PRO A 176 -3.70 -1.22 -15.21
CA PRO A 176 -3.01 0.01 -14.86
C PRO A 176 -3.96 1.17 -14.51
N SER A 177 -5.28 0.96 -14.47
CA SER A 177 -6.27 2.03 -14.32
C SER A 177 -6.02 2.94 -13.10
N LEU A 178 -5.59 2.37 -11.97
CA LEU A 178 -5.26 3.14 -10.77
C LEU A 178 -3.97 3.97 -10.92
N LEU A 179 -3.01 3.51 -11.73
CA LEU A 179 -1.82 4.31 -12.07
C LEU A 179 -2.23 5.54 -12.88
N TYR A 180 -3.10 5.37 -13.87
CA TYR A 180 -3.62 6.47 -14.69
C TYR A 180 -4.41 7.49 -13.88
N LYS A 181 -5.21 7.01 -12.92
CA LYS A 181 -5.91 7.88 -11.98
C LYS A 181 -4.92 8.73 -11.16
N ALA A 182 -3.86 8.14 -10.64
CA ALA A 182 -2.82 8.86 -9.91
C ALA A 182 -2.09 9.89 -10.78
N PHE A 183 -1.71 9.56 -12.02
CA PHE A 183 -1.12 10.53 -12.95
C PHE A 183 -2.05 11.73 -13.19
N SER A 184 -3.33 11.48 -13.40
CA SER A 184 -4.32 12.52 -13.66
C SER A 184 -4.57 13.43 -12.45
N ILE A 185 -4.66 12.87 -11.24
CA ILE A 185 -4.95 13.64 -10.02
C ILE A 185 -3.76 14.52 -9.64
N PHE A 186 -2.55 13.97 -9.73
CA PHE A 186 -1.36 14.61 -9.17
C PHE A 186 -0.46 15.30 -10.21
N GLY A 187 -0.76 15.15 -11.50
CA GLY A 187 0.07 15.71 -12.58
C GLY A 187 1.47 15.09 -12.63
N LEU A 188 1.60 13.82 -12.25
CA LEU A 188 2.86 13.07 -12.20
C LEU A 188 3.34 12.71 -13.61
N GLN A 189 4.66 12.60 -13.80
CA GLN A 189 5.25 12.13 -15.06
C GLN A 189 5.51 10.61 -15.04
N LYS A 190 5.60 9.98 -16.22
CA LYS A 190 5.85 8.53 -16.35
C LYS A 190 7.32 8.21 -16.47
N GLU A 191 8.09 9.14 -16.98
CA GLU A 191 9.53 9.06 -17.16
C GLU A 191 10.19 8.75 -15.81
N ASP A 192 11.12 7.79 -15.82
CA ASP A 192 11.81 7.28 -14.63
C ASP A 192 10.91 6.81 -13.48
N SER A 193 9.66 6.43 -13.78
CA SER A 193 8.71 5.89 -12.81
C SER A 193 8.72 4.37 -12.74
N TRP A 194 8.38 3.83 -11.57
CA TRP A 194 8.52 2.41 -11.25
C TRP A 194 7.26 1.82 -10.63
N MET A 195 7.04 0.52 -10.84
CA MET A 195 6.10 -0.29 -10.08
C MET A 195 6.88 -1.39 -9.36
N ILE A 196 6.86 -1.37 -8.03
CA ILE A 196 7.52 -2.34 -7.16
C ILE A 196 6.46 -3.27 -6.58
N GLY A 197 6.61 -4.57 -6.79
CA GLY A 197 5.67 -5.59 -6.32
C GLY A 197 6.34 -6.92 -6.01
N ASP A 198 5.61 -7.83 -5.39
CA ASP A 198 6.03 -9.20 -5.10
C ASP A 198 5.36 -10.23 -6.03
N ARG A 199 4.35 -9.81 -6.83
CA ARG A 199 3.58 -10.69 -7.72
C ARG A 199 3.70 -10.31 -9.19
N LYS A 200 3.49 -11.31 -10.05
CA LYS A 200 3.41 -11.13 -11.51
C LYS A 200 2.39 -10.06 -11.92
N GLY A 201 1.27 -9.97 -11.21
CA GLY A 201 0.22 -8.97 -11.45
C GLY A 201 0.72 -7.53 -11.28
N ASP A 202 1.63 -7.28 -10.34
CA ASP A 202 2.24 -5.96 -10.14
C ASP A 202 3.16 -5.60 -11.29
N LEU A 203 4.01 -6.55 -11.69
CA LEU A 203 4.95 -6.34 -12.79
C LEU A 203 4.21 -6.08 -14.11
N GLN A 204 3.10 -6.78 -14.33
CA GLN A 204 2.22 -6.55 -15.48
C GLN A 204 1.52 -5.20 -15.38
N CYS A 205 1.01 -4.82 -14.21
CA CYS A 205 0.42 -3.50 -13.97
C CYS A 205 1.40 -2.36 -14.33
N GLY A 206 2.64 -2.46 -13.84
CA GLY A 206 3.71 -1.51 -14.16
C GLY A 206 3.94 -1.39 -15.66
N LYS A 207 4.14 -2.52 -16.35
CA LYS A 207 4.34 -2.54 -17.81
C LYS A 207 3.13 -1.97 -18.56
N ASN A 208 1.93 -2.38 -18.20
CA ASN A 208 0.69 -1.91 -18.83
C ASN A 208 0.48 -0.41 -18.65
N GLY A 209 0.99 0.16 -17.55
CA GLY A 209 0.96 1.60 -17.28
C GLY A 209 2.10 2.39 -17.93
N GLY A 210 3.10 1.72 -18.53
CA GLY A 210 4.31 2.34 -19.09
C GLY A 210 5.41 2.62 -18.08
N LEU A 211 5.42 1.95 -16.92
CA LEU A 211 6.41 2.09 -15.86
C LEU A 211 7.42 0.93 -15.92
N ARG A 212 8.57 1.13 -15.26
CA ARG A 212 9.57 0.07 -15.09
C ARG A 212 9.15 -0.87 -13.94
N PRO A 213 8.91 -2.16 -14.21
CA PRO A 213 8.60 -3.11 -13.16
C PRO A 213 9.87 -3.53 -12.40
N LEU A 214 9.76 -3.66 -11.08
CA LEU A 214 10.81 -4.18 -10.21
C LEU A 214 10.20 -5.19 -9.24
N LEU A 215 10.79 -6.37 -9.15
CA LEU A 215 10.35 -7.44 -8.25
C LEU A 215 11.17 -7.38 -6.96
N VAL A 216 10.49 -7.38 -5.81
CA VAL A 216 11.14 -7.68 -4.52
C VAL A 216 10.95 -9.15 -4.17
N LEU A 217 11.88 -9.74 -3.42
CA LEU A 217 11.84 -11.16 -3.01
C LEU A 217 11.06 -11.40 -1.70
N THR A 218 10.63 -10.34 -1.02
CA THR A 218 9.69 -10.41 0.10
C THR A 218 8.29 -10.85 -0.37
N GLY A 219 7.43 -11.22 0.57
CA GLY A 219 6.09 -11.73 0.23
C GLY A 219 6.18 -12.97 -0.67
N ARG A 220 5.50 -12.93 -1.81
CA ARG A 220 5.51 -13.97 -2.85
C ARG A 220 6.61 -13.81 -3.90
N GLY A 221 7.56 -12.91 -3.66
CA GLY A 221 8.59 -12.55 -4.61
C GLY A 221 9.46 -13.71 -5.08
N ASN A 222 9.83 -14.62 -4.18
CA ASN A 222 10.60 -15.82 -4.52
C ASN A 222 9.82 -16.75 -5.47
N GLU A 223 8.55 -17.02 -5.18
CA GLU A 223 7.70 -17.86 -6.04
C GLU A 223 7.53 -17.22 -7.43
N THR A 224 7.26 -15.90 -7.44
CA THR A 224 7.14 -15.13 -8.68
C THR A 224 8.45 -15.17 -9.49
N ALA A 225 9.61 -15.05 -8.84
CA ALA A 225 10.91 -15.14 -9.52
C ALA A 225 11.11 -16.51 -10.18
N ASP A 226 10.72 -17.59 -9.52
CA ASP A 226 10.85 -18.95 -10.05
C ASP A 226 9.84 -19.26 -11.17
N GLU A 227 8.64 -18.67 -11.12
CA GLU A 227 7.69 -18.65 -12.24
C GLU A 227 8.28 -17.94 -13.46
N ILE A 228 8.82 -16.73 -13.27
CA ILE A 228 9.35 -15.89 -14.34
C ILE A 228 10.59 -16.51 -15.01
N LYS A 229 11.47 -17.15 -14.23
CA LYS A 229 12.61 -17.92 -14.76
C LYS A 229 12.16 -19.04 -15.69
N ARG A 230 11.11 -19.79 -15.32
CA ARG A 230 10.55 -20.86 -16.16
C ARG A 230 9.99 -20.33 -17.47
N GLU A 231 9.45 -19.11 -17.46
CA GLU A 231 8.94 -18.41 -18.64
C GLU A 231 10.03 -17.75 -19.50
N ARG A 232 11.31 -17.89 -19.14
CA ARG A 232 12.48 -17.28 -19.84
C ARG A 232 12.38 -15.76 -19.99
N PHE A 233 11.72 -15.09 -19.06
CA PHE A 233 11.63 -13.64 -19.08
C PHE A 233 12.98 -13.04 -18.66
N THR A 234 13.61 -12.27 -19.54
CA THR A 234 14.93 -11.65 -19.29
C THR A 234 14.79 -10.17 -18.94
N GLY A 235 15.79 -9.64 -18.22
CA GLY A 235 15.89 -8.19 -17.95
C GLY A 235 15.00 -7.64 -16.83
N LEU A 236 14.33 -8.49 -16.05
CA LEU A 236 13.61 -8.05 -14.85
C LEU A 236 14.61 -7.70 -13.74
N ILE A 237 14.43 -6.53 -13.14
CA ILE A 237 15.21 -6.13 -11.97
C ILE A 237 14.60 -6.79 -10.74
N ILE A 238 15.42 -7.55 -10.01
CA ILE A 238 15.03 -8.26 -8.81
C ILE A 238 15.88 -7.75 -7.65
N LYS A 239 15.22 -7.45 -6.52
CA LYS A 239 15.85 -6.97 -5.29
C LYS A 239 15.34 -7.75 -4.09
N ARG A 240 16.11 -7.76 -3.01
CA ARG A 240 15.79 -8.60 -1.84
C ARG A 240 14.51 -8.11 -1.16
N ASP A 241 14.38 -6.80 -1.03
CA ASP A 241 13.35 -6.10 -0.27
C ASP A 241 13.15 -4.68 -0.82
N LEU A 242 12.22 -3.93 -0.23
CA LEU A 242 11.92 -2.56 -0.64
C LEU A 242 13.11 -1.61 -0.45
N LEU A 243 13.91 -1.77 0.59
CA LEU A 243 15.07 -0.91 0.85
C LEU A 243 16.15 -1.06 -0.24
N SER A 244 16.53 -2.29 -0.56
CA SER A 244 17.49 -2.56 -1.64
C SER A 244 16.97 -2.16 -3.03
N ALA A 245 15.64 -2.13 -3.21
CA ALA A 245 15.02 -1.56 -4.41
C ALA A 245 15.16 -0.03 -4.47
N ALA A 246 14.87 0.66 -3.37
CA ALA A 246 15.03 2.11 -3.26
C ALA A 246 16.49 2.53 -3.53
N GLU A 247 17.45 1.89 -2.87
CA GLU A 247 18.89 2.15 -3.08
C GLU A 247 19.31 1.97 -4.54
N PHE A 248 18.82 0.92 -5.20
CA PHE A 248 19.10 0.68 -6.61
C PHE A 248 18.55 1.79 -7.51
N ILE A 249 17.30 2.22 -7.28
CA ILE A 249 16.65 3.28 -8.07
C ILE A 249 17.40 4.59 -7.89
N ILE A 250 17.75 4.95 -6.66
CA ILE A 250 18.46 6.19 -6.34
C ILE A 250 19.85 6.20 -6.99
N ASN A 251 20.60 5.10 -6.89
CA ASN A 251 21.96 5.03 -7.41
C ASN A 251 22.02 5.04 -8.94
N ASN A 252 21.04 4.43 -9.63
CA ASN A 252 21.01 4.45 -11.10
C ASN A 252 20.52 5.78 -11.69
N ASN A 253 19.83 6.62 -10.90
CA ASN A 253 19.45 7.96 -11.36
C ASN A 253 20.55 9.00 -11.13
N LYS A 254 21.45 8.79 -10.17
CA LYS A 254 22.62 9.66 -9.96
C LYS A 254 23.60 9.68 -11.13
N SER A 255 23.55 8.69 -12.03
CA SER A 255 24.40 8.63 -13.24
C SER A 255 23.95 9.58 -14.37
N ARG A 256 22.90 10.39 -14.16
CA ARG A 256 22.33 11.31 -15.15
C ARG A 256 22.56 12.80 -14.85
N TRP A 257 23.27 13.12 -13.77
CA TRP A 257 23.58 14.49 -13.35
C TRP A 257 25.09 14.74 -13.33
#